data_AF-A0A7W7QA51-F1
#
_entry.id   AF-A0A7W7QA51-F1
#
_cell.length_a   1.000
_cell.length_b   1.000
_cell.length_c   1.000
_cell.angle_alpha   90.00
_cell.angle_beta   90.00
_cell.angle_gamma   90.00
#
_symmetry.space_group_name_H-M   'P 1'
#
loop_
_entity.id
_entity.type
_entity.pdbx_description
1 polymer ?
#
loop_
_entity_poly.entity_id
_entity_poly.type
_entity_poly.pdbx_seq_one_letter_code
_entity_poly.pdbx_strand_id
1 'polypeptide(L)' 'MSVGQRLADEAARYASMGWMRGTSGNLSVVLDRDPLRLAVTASGLTRGS' A
#
# COMPACT_ATOMS: atom_id res chain seq x y z
N MET A 1 -9.29 10.74 -6.10
CA MET A 1 -8.70 9.68 -5.24
C MET A 1 -7.24 10.00 -5.03
N SER A 2 -6.80 10.18 -3.79
CA SER A 2 -5.38 10.44 -3.47
C SER A 2 -4.55 9.17 -3.67
N VAL A 3 -3.22 9.32 -3.80
CA VAL A 3 -2.30 8.17 -3.86
C VAL A 3 -2.44 7.27 -2.63
N GLY A 4 -2.59 7.88 -1.44
CA GLY A 4 -2.81 7.14 -0.20
C GLY A 4 -4.08 6.30 -0.23
N GLN A 5 -5.18 6.84 -0.77
CA GLN A 5 -6.43 6.08 -0.95
C GLN A 5 -6.23 4.88 -1.88
N ARG A 6 -5.56 5.05 -3.03
CA ARG A 6 -5.33 3.92 -3.95
C ARG A 6 -4.50 2.81 -3.31
N LEU A 7 -3.46 3.20 -2.56
CA LEU A 7 -2.62 2.26 -1.84
C LEU A 7 -3.38 1.53 -0.73
N ALA A 8 -4.31 2.20 -0.04
CA ALA A 8 -5.16 1.60 0.97
C ALA A 8 -6.16 0.60 0.36
N ASP A 9 -6.83 0.99 -0.72
CA ASP A 9 -7.82 0.15 -1.41
C ASP A 9 -7.17 -1.12 -1.97
N GLU A 10 -6.00 -0.98 -2.60
CA GLU A 10 -5.28 -2.10 -3.18
C GLU A 10 -4.68 -3.01 -2.09
N ALA A 11 -4.23 -2.44 -0.97
CA ALA A 11 -3.79 -3.20 0.18
C ALA A 11 -4.95 -4.02 0.79
N ALA A 12 -6.15 -3.45 0.88
CA ALA A 12 -7.34 -4.17 1.34
C ALA A 12 -7.71 -5.31 0.38
N ARG A 13 -7.59 -5.09 -0.94
CA ARG A 13 -7.83 -6.11 -1.97
C ARG A 13 -6.84 -7.29 -1.88
N TYR A 14 -5.56 -7.02 -1.66
CA TYR A 14 -4.57 -8.09 -1.45
C TYR A 14 -4.73 -8.79 -0.10
N ALA A 15 -5.11 -8.07 0.95
CA ALA A 15 -5.45 -8.65 2.23
C ALA A 15 -6.65 -9.62 2.11
N SER A 16 -7.70 -9.26 1.37
CA SER A 16 -8.86 -10.14 1.15
C SER A 16 -8.54 -11.41 0.35
N MET A 17 -7.45 -11.40 -0.43
CA MET A 17 -6.93 -12.60 -1.13
C MET A 17 -6.00 -13.44 -0.25
N GLY A 18 -5.74 -13.03 1.00
CA GLY A 18 -4.83 -13.71 1.92
C GLY A 18 -3.34 -13.43 1.64
N TRP A 19 -3.02 -12.49 0.75
CA TRP A 19 -1.65 -12.20 0.30
C TRP A 19 -0.90 -11.20 1.21
N MET A 20 -1.60 -10.58 2.17
CA MET A 20 -1.03 -9.64 3.15
C MET A 20 -1.45 -10.04 4.56
N ARG A 21 -0.88 -11.12 5.10
CA ARG A 21 -1.24 -11.66 6.42
C ARG A 21 -0.63 -10.79 7.53
N GLY A 22 -1.46 -10.21 8.40
CA GLY A 22 -1.00 -9.32 9.47
C GLY A 22 -0.42 -8.01 8.92
N THR A 23 0.79 -7.64 9.32
CA THR A 23 1.51 -6.44 8.84
C THR A 23 2.48 -6.75 7.69
N SER A 24 2.46 -7.99 7.17
CA SER A 24 3.33 -8.40 6.06
C SER A 24 2.81 -7.88 4.70
N GLY A 25 3.75 -7.52 3.82
CA GLY A 25 3.47 -6.97 2.50
C GLY A 25 3.36 -5.44 2.50
N ASN A 26 4.07 -4.80 1.56
CA ASN A 26 4.01 -3.36 1.29
C ASN A 26 3.68 -3.14 -0.18
N LEU A 27 2.92 -2.08 -0.46
CA LEU A 27 2.68 -1.60 -1.82
C LEU A 27 3.38 -0.28 -2.01
N SER A 28 3.89 -0.06 -3.22
CA SER A 28 4.49 1.21 -3.62
C SER A 28 3.95 1.66 -4.98
N VAL A 29 3.95 2.97 -5.19
CA VAL A 29 3.69 3.58 -6.50
C VAL A 29 4.74 4.64 -6.78
N VAL A 30 5.21 4.69 -8.03
CA VAL A 30 6.14 5.73 -8.51
C VAL A 30 5.37 7.03 -8.70
N LEU A 31 5.80 8.09 -8.02
CA LEU A 31 5.27 9.44 -8.14
C LEU A 31 6.06 10.27 -9.16
N ASP A 32 7.38 10.10 -9.15
CA ASP A 32 8.33 10.81 -10.00
C ASP A 32 9.54 9.90 -10.23
N ARG A 33 10.26 10.11 -11.33
CA ARG A 33 11.44 9.32 -11.71
C ARG A 33 12.73 10.13 -11.65
N ASP A 34 12.66 11.46 -11.61
CA ASP A 34 13.84 12.32 -11.52
C ASP A 34 13.58 13.58 -10.69
N PRO A 35 13.89 13.57 -9.36
CA PRO A 35 14.42 12.43 -8.63
C PRO A 35 13.36 11.33 -8.42
N LEU A 36 13.78 10.08 -8.22
CA LEU A 36 12.86 8.99 -7.91
C LEU A 36 12.10 9.28 -6.62
N ARG A 37 10.77 9.39 -6.72
CA ARG A 37 9.86 9.57 -5.58
C ARG A 37 8.85 8.43 -5.57
N LEU A 38 8.72 7.76 -4.43
CA LEU A 38 7.77 6.67 -4.21
C LEU A 38 6.81 7.04 -3.08
N ALA A 39 5.53 6.70 -3.24
CA ALA A 39 4.63 6.54 -2.10
C ALA A 39 4.58 5.06 -1.73
N VAL A 40 4.61 4.76 -0.44
CA VAL A 40 4.57 3.39 0.09
C VAL A 40 3.50 3.34 1.17
N THR A 41 2.82 2.20 1.30
CA THR A 41 1.93 1.95 2.45
C THR A 41 2.70 2.07 3.77
N ALA A 42 2.09 2.67 4.79
CA ALA A 42 2.69 2.75 6.12
C ALA A 42 2.93 1.35 6.73
N SER A 43 4.07 1.18 7.40
CA SER A 43 4.42 -0.06 8.10
C SER A 43 3.65 -0.18 9.43
N GLY A 44 3.34 -1.41 9.84
CA GLY A 44 2.82 -1.70 11.18
C GLY A 44 1.32 -1.42 11.40
N LEU A 45 0.59 -0.89 10.42
CA LEU A 45 -0.86 -0.75 10.50
C LEU A 45 -1.55 -2.02 9.99
N THR A 46 -2.55 -2.50 10.73
CA THR A 46 -3.42 -3.59 10.29
C THR A 46 -4.15 -3.16 9.02
N ARG A 47 -3.99 -3.94 7.95
CA ARG A 47 -4.69 -3.72 6.68
C ARG A 47 -6.09 -4.29 6.81
N GLY A 48 -7.03 -3.44 7.20
CA GLY A 48 -8.43 -3.82 7.45
C GLY A 48 -8.83 -3.59 8.91
N SER A 49 -9.43 -2.43 9.14
CA SER A 49 -10.40 -2.16 10.21
C SER A 49 -11.48 -1.27 9.62
#